data_AF-A0A022L3L6-F1
#
_entry.id   AF-A0A022L3L6-F1
#
_cell.length_a   1.000
_cell.length_b   1.000
_cell.length_c   1.000
_cell.angle_alpha   90.00
_cell.angle_beta   90.00
_cell.angle_gamma   90.00
#
_symmetry.space_group_name_H-M   'P 1'
#
loop_
_entity.id
_entity.type
_entity.pdbx_description
1 polymer ?
#
loop_
_entity_poly.entity_id
_entity_poly.type
_entity_poly.pdbx_seq_one_letter_code
_entity_poly.pdbx_strand_id
1 'polypeptide(L)'
;MDRSDEMRGRTMIKGRASSASRLFGRGPDGVRRVLGVPLDLRGLTEPHARLRAFEPENPSLLVPRAVGVGWDLNIGAVAAKLGLIRPDDSLPDLEQHIPDRVSTMLTMAPLGGAAVVASLGALVGRSESSLPSNWSLTFRPSSWVSAPRAVAVPVVLSVAAGAWAAAESLRHRGGARPQGPEVTASAQALGLQTMSAVLIMASKRAAEQPERRSLLALGGLIAFPAVSTAVLVGTVRAALSDLDRSLRQDGRRA
;
A
#
# COMPACT_ATOMS: atom_id res chain seq x y z
N MET A 1 -31.30 -49.95 -1.12
CA MET A 1 -30.93 -48.54 -0.88
C MET A 1 -29.44 -48.44 -1.11
N ASP A 2 -29.06 -47.77 -2.19
CA ASP A 2 -27.74 -47.85 -2.84
C ASP A 2 -26.72 -46.94 -2.13
N ARG A 3 -25.57 -47.51 -1.71
CA ARG A 3 -24.45 -46.77 -1.07
C ARG A 3 -23.94 -45.60 -1.94
N SER A 4 -24.20 -45.65 -3.24
CA SER A 4 -23.83 -44.62 -4.21
C SER A 4 -24.59 -43.30 -3.98
N ASP A 5 -25.83 -43.36 -3.50
CA ASP A 5 -26.64 -42.16 -3.22
C ASP A 5 -26.25 -41.49 -1.89
N GLU A 6 -25.82 -42.27 -0.90
CA GLU A 6 -25.37 -41.75 0.39
C GLU A 6 -24.02 -41.01 0.27
N MET A 7 -23.11 -41.52 -0.58
CA MET A 7 -21.84 -40.87 -0.94
C MET A 7 -22.07 -39.57 -1.74
N ARG A 8 -23.04 -39.54 -2.66
CA ARG A 8 -23.41 -38.31 -3.39
C ARG A 8 -24.00 -37.25 -2.47
N GLY A 9 -24.88 -37.63 -1.54
CA GLY A 9 -25.50 -36.72 -0.58
C GLY A 9 -24.49 -36.05 0.35
N ARG A 10 -23.54 -36.81 0.90
CA ARG A 10 -22.48 -36.28 1.78
C ARG A 10 -21.54 -35.31 1.06
N THR A 11 -21.15 -35.61 -0.18
CA THR A 11 -20.28 -34.74 -0.98
C THR A 11 -20.96 -33.42 -1.32
N MET A 12 -22.26 -33.44 -1.64
CA MET A 12 -23.05 -32.24 -1.96
C MET A 12 -23.23 -31.31 -0.75
N ILE A 13 -23.52 -31.86 0.44
CA ILE A 13 -23.68 -31.07 1.67
C ILE A 13 -22.37 -30.42 2.09
N LYS A 14 -21.25 -31.14 1.98
CA LYS A 14 -19.90 -30.61 2.28
C LYS A 14 -19.49 -29.51 1.29
N GLY A 15 -19.83 -29.67 0.01
CA GLY A 15 -19.63 -28.65 -1.03
C GLY A 15 -20.42 -27.36 -0.79
N ARG A 16 -21.69 -27.48 -0.39
CA ARG A 16 -22.57 -26.35 -0.06
C ARG A 16 -22.11 -25.58 1.18
N ALA A 17 -21.71 -26.29 2.25
CA ALA A 17 -21.14 -25.68 3.45
C ALA A 17 -19.81 -24.96 3.16
N SER A 18 -18.96 -25.52 2.29
CA SER A 18 -17.69 -24.88 1.86
C SER A 18 -17.88 -23.66 0.96
N SER A 19 -19.02 -23.57 0.26
CA SER A 19 -19.35 -22.44 -0.61
C SER A 19 -20.01 -21.31 0.19
N ALA A 20 -20.86 -21.67 1.16
CA ALA A 20 -21.45 -20.73 2.10
C ALA A 20 -20.37 -20.06 2.96
N SER A 21 -19.37 -20.80 3.48
CA SER A 21 -18.28 -20.23 4.29
C SER A 21 -17.34 -19.30 3.49
N ARG A 22 -17.21 -19.51 2.17
CA ARG A 22 -16.49 -18.59 1.28
C ARG A 22 -17.22 -17.27 1.07
N LEU A 23 -18.55 -17.30 1.06
CA LEU A 23 -19.39 -16.12 0.86
C LEU A 23 -19.71 -15.41 2.19
N PHE A 24 -19.90 -16.17 3.26
CA PHE A 24 -20.32 -15.70 4.57
C PHE A 24 -19.67 -16.53 5.67
N GLY A 25 -18.84 -15.89 6.49
CA GLY A 25 -18.19 -16.57 7.61
C GLY A 25 -16.70 -16.30 7.68
N ARG A 26 -16.00 -17.02 8.56
CA ARG A 26 -14.55 -16.91 8.72
C ARG A 26 -13.87 -17.90 7.77
N GLY A 27 -13.01 -17.39 6.88
CA GLY A 27 -12.28 -18.24 5.96
C GLY A 27 -11.10 -18.99 6.61
N PRO A 28 -10.39 -19.81 5.83
CA PRO A 28 -9.22 -20.56 6.28
C PRO A 28 -8.08 -19.67 6.82
N ASP A 29 -8.04 -18.43 6.34
CA ASP A 29 -7.13 -17.34 6.70
C ASP A 29 -7.56 -16.55 7.95
N GLY A 30 -8.61 -16.99 8.64
CA GLY A 30 -9.16 -16.33 9.82
C GLY A 30 -9.90 -15.02 9.53
N VAL A 31 -10.01 -14.62 8.26
CA VAL A 31 -10.66 -13.37 7.82
C VAL A 31 -12.17 -13.58 7.70
N ARG A 32 -12.95 -12.63 8.24
CA ARG A 32 -14.41 -12.64 8.09
C ARG A 32 -14.77 -12.16 6.68
N ARG A 33 -15.66 -12.86 5.99
CA ARG A 33 -16.19 -12.49 4.67
C ARG A 33 -17.70 -12.23 4.74
N VAL A 34 -18.15 -11.22 4.01
CA VAL A 34 -19.57 -10.90 3.78
C VAL A 34 -19.77 -10.75 2.28
N LEU A 35 -20.63 -11.57 1.68
CA LEU A 35 -20.79 -11.68 0.21
C LEU A 35 -19.46 -11.96 -0.52
N GLY A 36 -18.55 -12.70 0.11
CA GLY A 36 -17.21 -13.00 -0.42
C GLY A 36 -16.22 -11.84 -0.30
N VAL A 37 -16.66 -10.66 0.16
CA VAL A 37 -15.78 -9.52 0.41
C VAL A 37 -15.18 -9.65 1.81
N PRO A 38 -13.85 -9.66 1.93
CA PRO A 38 -13.20 -9.72 3.23
C PRO A 38 -13.43 -8.43 4.02
N LEU A 39 -13.66 -8.59 5.32
CA LEU A 39 -13.73 -7.54 6.32
C LEU A 39 -12.70 -7.91 7.39
N ASP A 40 -11.66 -7.10 7.51
CA ASP A 40 -10.59 -7.33 8.48
C ASP A 40 -10.27 -6.03 9.22
N LEU A 41 -10.09 -6.11 10.52
CA LEU A 41 -9.67 -4.98 11.37
C LEU A 41 -8.36 -5.29 12.09
N ARG A 42 -7.81 -6.48 11.87
CA ARG A 42 -6.61 -6.96 12.58
C ARG A 42 -5.40 -6.10 12.29
N GLY A 43 -5.32 -5.39 11.18
CA GLY A 43 -4.24 -4.43 10.92
C GLY A 43 -4.14 -3.30 11.96
N LEU A 44 -5.17 -3.06 12.77
CA LEU A 44 -5.10 -2.10 13.89
C LEU A 44 -4.28 -2.63 15.07
N THR A 45 -4.25 -3.95 15.27
CA THR A 45 -3.68 -4.61 16.45
C THR A 45 -2.51 -5.53 16.10
N GLU A 46 -2.55 -6.19 14.95
CA GLU A 46 -1.65 -7.23 14.49
C GLU A 46 -0.71 -6.71 13.38
N PRO A 47 0.61 -6.68 13.64
CA PRO A 47 1.61 -6.29 12.66
C PRO A 47 1.62 -7.16 11.40
N HIS A 48 1.46 -8.48 11.53
CA HIS A 48 1.42 -9.40 10.39
C HIS A 48 0.30 -9.07 9.40
N ALA A 49 -0.87 -8.67 9.89
CA ALA A 49 -1.98 -8.29 9.01
C ALA A 49 -1.65 -7.08 8.13
N ARG A 50 -0.75 -6.18 8.57
CA ARG A 50 -0.26 -5.01 7.82
C ARG A 50 0.82 -5.38 6.79
N LEU A 51 1.52 -6.49 7.00
CA LEU A 51 2.58 -6.96 6.09
C LEU A 51 2.03 -7.77 4.90
N ARG A 52 0.79 -8.26 4.96
CA ARG A 52 0.18 -9.04 3.85
C ARG A 52 0.24 -8.37 2.49
N ALA A 53 0.23 -7.04 2.44
CA ALA A 53 0.35 -6.28 1.19
C ALA A 53 1.75 -6.40 0.55
N PHE A 54 2.74 -6.93 1.28
CA PHE A 54 4.09 -7.23 0.81
C PHE A 54 4.56 -8.59 1.34
N GLU A 55 4.07 -9.67 0.71
CA GLU A 55 4.51 -11.05 0.97
C GLU A 55 4.89 -11.70 -0.37
N PRO A 56 6.17 -11.63 -0.79
CA PRO A 56 6.61 -12.18 -2.08
C PRO A 56 6.39 -13.69 -2.23
N GLU A 57 6.46 -14.42 -1.11
CA GLU A 57 6.25 -15.86 -1.01
C GLU A 57 4.80 -16.27 -1.29
N ASN A 58 3.85 -15.36 -0.98
CA ASN A 58 2.44 -15.61 -1.17
C ASN A 58 2.06 -15.34 -2.65
N PRO A 59 1.73 -16.36 -3.45
CA PRO A 59 1.51 -16.19 -4.89
C PRO A 59 0.22 -15.41 -5.23
N SER A 60 -0.64 -15.16 -4.24
CA SER A 60 -1.92 -14.47 -4.41
C SER A 60 -1.71 -12.99 -4.65
N LEU A 61 -2.17 -12.49 -5.80
CA LEU A 61 -2.11 -11.06 -6.13
C LEU A 61 -3.05 -10.21 -5.30
N LEU A 62 -4.18 -10.77 -4.85
CA LEU A 62 -5.15 -10.09 -4.02
C LEU A 62 -5.13 -10.72 -2.64
N VAL A 63 -4.86 -9.89 -1.63
CA VAL A 63 -4.87 -10.28 -0.23
C VAL A 63 -5.95 -9.49 0.51
N PRO A 64 -6.55 -10.05 1.57
CA PRO A 64 -7.49 -9.31 2.39
C PRO A 64 -6.86 -8.05 2.96
N ARG A 65 -7.56 -6.92 2.84
CA ARG A 65 -7.09 -5.63 3.33
C ARG A 65 -6.74 -5.69 4.81
N ALA A 66 -5.67 -5.02 5.22
CA ALA A 66 -5.24 -5.02 6.62
C ALA A 66 -6.29 -4.40 7.56
N VAL A 67 -6.92 -3.31 7.11
CA VAL A 67 -7.96 -2.58 7.85
C VAL A 67 -9.08 -2.17 6.89
N GLY A 68 -10.31 -2.63 7.16
CA GLY A 68 -11.52 -2.30 6.44
C GLY A 68 -12.07 -3.43 5.59
N VAL A 69 -12.74 -3.05 4.50
CA VAL A 69 -13.46 -3.95 3.59
C VAL A 69 -12.69 -4.06 2.27
N GLY A 70 -12.58 -5.28 1.76
CA GLY A 70 -12.07 -5.57 0.42
C GLY A 70 -10.62 -6.02 0.40
N TRP A 71 -10.04 -5.92 -0.79
CA TRP A 71 -8.75 -6.51 -1.10
C TRP A 71 -7.68 -5.42 -1.22
N ASP A 72 -6.46 -5.78 -0.88
CA ASP A 72 -5.24 -5.07 -1.22
C ASP A 72 -4.46 -5.88 -2.28
N LEU A 73 -3.66 -5.18 -3.07
CA LEU A 73 -2.73 -5.81 -3.98
C LEU A 73 -1.51 -6.28 -3.18
N ASN A 74 -1.14 -7.55 -3.30
CA ASN A 74 0.13 -8.05 -2.79
C ASN A 74 1.25 -7.58 -3.73
N ILE A 75 1.87 -6.47 -3.36
CA ILE A 75 2.95 -5.82 -4.10
C ILE A 75 4.17 -6.75 -4.17
N GLY A 76 4.43 -7.55 -3.14
CA GLY A 76 5.51 -8.54 -3.13
C GLY A 76 5.32 -9.59 -4.23
N ALA A 77 4.11 -10.17 -4.33
CA ALA A 77 3.77 -11.14 -5.37
C ALA A 77 3.85 -10.54 -6.78
N VAL A 78 3.42 -9.29 -6.96
CA VAL A 78 3.55 -8.58 -8.25
C VAL A 78 5.01 -8.39 -8.60
N ALA A 79 5.83 -7.88 -7.67
CA ALA A 79 7.25 -7.66 -7.89
C ALA A 79 8.00 -8.97 -8.20
N ALA A 80 7.67 -10.06 -7.51
CA ALA A 80 8.22 -11.39 -7.79
C ALA A 80 7.83 -11.89 -9.18
N LYS A 81 6.56 -11.75 -9.58
CA LYS A 81 6.09 -12.12 -10.93
C LYS A 81 6.72 -11.28 -12.04
N LEU A 82 7.08 -10.03 -11.75
CA LEU A 82 7.79 -9.14 -12.67
C LEU A 82 9.32 -9.38 -12.67
N GLY A 83 9.82 -10.32 -11.88
CA GLY A 83 11.26 -10.61 -11.77
C GLY A 83 12.07 -9.50 -11.10
N LEU A 84 11.42 -8.61 -10.33
CA LEU A 84 12.08 -7.50 -9.66
C LEU A 84 12.78 -7.91 -8.37
N ILE A 85 12.21 -8.91 -7.68
CA ILE A 85 12.68 -9.55 -6.45
C ILE A 85 12.41 -11.06 -6.56
N ARG A 86 13.03 -11.88 -5.71
CA ARG A 86 12.71 -13.32 -5.63
C ARG A 86 11.55 -13.57 -4.65
N PRO A 87 10.81 -14.68 -4.80
CA PRO A 87 9.73 -15.02 -3.88
C PRO A 87 10.19 -15.21 -2.43
N ASP A 88 11.45 -15.57 -2.18
CA ASP A 88 12.06 -15.75 -0.86
C ASP A 88 12.62 -14.46 -0.24
N ASP A 89 12.56 -13.32 -0.94
CA ASP A 89 13.08 -12.04 -0.44
C ASP A 89 12.06 -11.33 0.47
N SER A 90 11.79 -11.90 1.65
CA SER A 90 10.89 -11.32 2.64
C SER A 90 11.51 -10.11 3.36
N LEU A 91 10.71 -9.07 3.65
CA LEU A 91 11.20 -7.87 4.35
C LEU A 91 11.69 -8.15 5.78
N PRO A 92 10.97 -8.93 6.61
CA PRO A 92 11.42 -9.24 7.97
C PRO A 92 12.80 -9.91 8.01
N ASP A 93 13.12 -10.78 7.03
CA ASP A 93 14.40 -11.51 7.01
C ASP A 93 15.57 -10.61 6.56
N LEU A 94 15.28 -9.62 5.72
CA LEU A 94 16.27 -8.70 5.16
C LEU A 94 16.48 -7.43 6.01
N GLU A 95 15.66 -7.21 7.04
CA GLU A 95 15.66 -5.98 7.82
C GLU A 95 17.01 -5.64 8.45
N GLN A 96 17.65 -6.65 9.05
CA GLN A 96 18.97 -6.50 9.69
C GLN A 96 20.08 -6.10 8.72
N HIS A 97 19.84 -6.25 7.41
CA HIS A 97 20.77 -5.91 6.34
C HIS A 97 20.38 -4.61 5.63
N ILE A 98 19.31 -3.92 6.04
CA ILE A 98 18.94 -2.63 5.46
C ILE A 98 20.03 -1.62 5.87
N PRO A 99 20.70 -0.94 4.91
CA PRO A 99 21.73 0.03 5.25
C PRO A 99 21.17 1.19 6.08
N ASP A 100 21.94 1.67 7.07
CA ASP A 100 21.54 2.78 7.96
C ASP A 100 21.06 4.03 7.20
N ARG A 101 21.71 4.32 6.06
CA ARG A 101 21.31 5.43 5.18
C ARG A 101 19.90 5.23 4.64
N VAL A 102 19.56 4.02 4.20
CA VAL A 102 18.23 3.69 3.67
C VAL A 102 17.19 3.77 4.78
N SER A 103 17.49 3.20 5.95
CA SER A 103 16.64 3.30 7.14
C SER A 103 16.36 4.77 7.51
N THR A 104 17.41 5.59 7.60
CA THR A 104 17.28 7.03 7.88
C THR A 104 16.43 7.76 6.84
N MET A 105 16.63 7.46 5.55
CA MET A 105 15.84 8.03 4.47
C MET A 105 14.37 7.61 4.58
N LEU A 106 14.07 6.34 4.87
CA LEU A 106 12.71 5.85 5.04
C LEU A 106 12.00 6.50 6.23
N THR A 107 12.72 6.77 7.32
CA THR A 107 12.15 7.53 8.46
C THR A 107 11.81 8.98 8.08
N MET A 108 12.70 9.66 7.34
CA MET A 108 12.58 11.11 7.10
C MET A 108 11.77 11.46 5.85
N ALA A 109 11.79 10.61 4.82
CA ALA A 109 11.16 10.90 3.54
C ALA A 109 9.63 11.12 3.64
N PRO A 110 8.86 10.36 4.44
CA PRO A 110 7.43 10.63 4.63
C PRO A 110 7.14 11.99 5.27
N LEU A 111 8.02 12.49 6.14
CA LEU A 111 7.89 13.83 6.71
C LEU A 111 8.15 14.90 5.64
N GLY A 112 9.21 14.72 4.84
CA GLY A 112 9.51 15.60 3.71
C GLY A 112 8.40 15.60 2.65
N GLY A 113 7.87 14.44 2.30
CA GLY A 113 6.77 14.31 1.35
C GLY A 113 5.48 14.96 1.85
N ALA A 114 5.15 14.83 3.14
CA ALA A 114 4.02 15.54 3.75
C ALA A 114 4.21 17.06 3.67
N ALA A 115 5.41 17.56 3.95
CA ALA A 115 5.73 18.99 3.84
C ALA A 115 5.57 19.48 2.38
N VAL A 116 6.09 18.74 1.40
CA VAL A 116 5.95 19.07 -0.03
C VAL A 116 4.48 19.14 -0.43
N VAL A 117 3.66 18.15 -0.06
CA VAL A 117 2.22 18.16 -0.38
C VAL A 117 1.50 19.32 0.29
N ALA A 118 1.82 19.61 1.56
CA ALA A 118 1.23 20.74 2.29
C ALA A 118 1.60 22.08 1.65
N SER A 119 2.87 22.29 1.28
CA SER A 119 3.33 23.47 0.56
C SER A 119 2.65 23.62 -0.79
N LEU A 120 2.57 22.54 -1.57
CA LEU A 120 1.89 22.53 -2.86
C LEU A 120 0.40 22.85 -2.70
N GLY A 121 -0.28 22.23 -1.75
CA GLY A 121 -1.69 22.49 -1.45
C GLY A 121 -1.91 23.95 -1.01
N ALA A 122 -1.03 24.51 -0.19
CA ALA A 122 -1.12 25.91 0.22
C ALA A 122 -0.90 26.88 -0.95
N LEU A 123 0.06 26.61 -1.84
CA LEU A 123 0.33 27.43 -3.03
C LEU A 123 -0.87 27.40 -3.99
N VAL A 124 -1.34 26.20 -4.36
CA VAL A 124 -2.46 26.05 -5.31
C VAL A 124 -3.79 26.51 -4.70
N GLY A 125 -4.01 26.23 -3.42
CA GLY A 125 -5.22 26.67 -2.72
C GLY A 125 -5.34 28.19 -2.57
N ARG A 126 -4.23 28.93 -2.68
CA ARG A 126 -4.19 30.40 -2.69
C ARG A 126 -4.19 31.00 -4.09
N SER A 127 -3.65 30.29 -5.09
CA SER A 127 -3.58 30.81 -6.46
C SER A 127 -4.90 30.68 -7.21
N GLU A 128 -5.68 29.63 -6.92
CA GLU A 128 -6.92 29.33 -7.65
C GLU A 128 -8.17 29.72 -6.84
N SER A 129 -9.23 30.14 -7.54
CA SER A 129 -10.54 30.38 -6.91
C SER A 129 -11.32 29.08 -6.70
N SER A 130 -11.25 28.17 -7.66
CA SER A 130 -11.96 26.88 -7.64
C SER A 130 -11.13 25.77 -8.27
N LEU A 131 -11.31 24.55 -7.76
CA LEU A 131 -10.64 23.35 -8.25
C LEU A 131 -11.63 22.20 -8.40
N PRO A 132 -11.34 21.22 -9.26
CA PRO A 132 -12.13 20.01 -9.38
C PRO A 132 -12.17 19.24 -8.06
N SER A 133 -13.38 18.87 -7.62
CA SER A 133 -13.61 17.97 -6.50
C SER A 133 -13.93 16.54 -6.92
N ASN A 134 -14.44 16.35 -8.14
CA ASN A 134 -14.77 15.04 -8.68
C ASN A 134 -14.36 14.93 -10.16
N TRP A 135 -14.09 13.69 -10.56
CA TRP A 135 -13.64 13.33 -11.90
C TRP A 135 -14.57 12.26 -12.48
N SER A 136 -14.99 12.44 -13.72
CA SER A 136 -15.72 11.41 -14.47
C SER A 136 -14.79 10.23 -14.82
N LEU A 137 -15.38 9.11 -15.25
CA LEU A 137 -14.65 7.94 -15.75
C LEU A 137 -13.72 8.26 -16.95
N THR A 138 -13.94 9.39 -17.62
CA THR A 138 -13.09 9.86 -18.73
C THR A 138 -11.97 10.81 -18.29
N PHE A 139 -11.75 10.95 -16.97
CA PHE A 139 -10.79 11.88 -16.38
C PHE A 139 -11.02 13.34 -16.80
N ARG A 140 -12.30 13.71 -16.92
CA ARG A 140 -12.74 15.10 -17.03
C ARG A 140 -13.32 15.58 -15.70
N PRO A 141 -13.05 16.82 -15.27
CA PRO A 141 -13.61 17.38 -14.05
C PRO A 141 -15.14 17.50 -14.17
N SER A 142 -15.88 17.02 -13.18
CA SER A 142 -17.36 17.01 -13.21
C SER A 142 -18.00 17.92 -12.16
N SER A 143 -17.28 18.23 -11.09
CA SER A 143 -17.74 19.15 -10.04
C SER A 143 -16.59 19.98 -9.51
N TRP A 144 -16.91 21.17 -9.01
CA TRP A 144 -15.95 22.18 -8.60
C TRP A 144 -16.29 22.68 -7.19
N VAL A 145 -15.26 22.95 -6.40
CA VAL A 145 -15.38 23.56 -5.07
C VAL A 145 -14.29 24.62 -4.91
N SER A 146 -14.34 25.41 -3.83
CA SER A 146 -13.28 26.37 -3.55
C SER A 146 -11.92 25.68 -3.42
N ALA A 147 -10.87 26.31 -3.97
CA ALA A 147 -9.54 25.70 -4.04
C ALA A 147 -9.01 25.25 -2.67
N PRO A 148 -9.15 26.01 -1.56
CA PRO A 148 -8.74 25.55 -0.24
C PRO A 148 -9.44 24.26 0.22
N ARG A 149 -10.74 24.10 -0.12
CA ARG A 149 -11.49 22.89 0.25
C ARG A 149 -11.05 21.68 -0.58
N ALA A 150 -10.78 21.87 -1.87
CA ALA A 150 -10.34 20.79 -2.75
C ALA A 150 -8.97 20.23 -2.33
N VAL A 151 -8.02 21.09 -1.97
CA VAL A 151 -6.67 20.66 -1.56
C VAL A 151 -6.60 20.14 -0.12
N ALA A 152 -7.59 20.45 0.73
CA ALA A 152 -7.58 20.05 2.14
C ALA A 152 -7.50 18.52 2.32
N VAL A 153 -8.30 17.77 1.55
CA VAL A 153 -8.34 16.30 1.64
C VAL A 153 -6.97 15.66 1.34
N PRO A 154 -6.34 15.88 0.17
CA PRO A 154 -5.04 15.28 -0.13
C PRO A 154 -3.94 15.74 0.84
N VAL A 155 -3.98 17.00 1.32
CA VAL A 155 -3.03 17.50 2.33
C VAL A 155 -3.20 16.78 3.66
N VAL A 156 -4.42 16.71 4.20
CA VAL A 156 -4.70 16.05 5.48
C VAL A 156 -4.31 14.57 5.42
N LEU A 157 -4.67 13.88 4.34
CA LEU A 157 -4.30 12.47 4.15
C LEU A 157 -2.76 12.29 4.08
N SER A 158 -2.07 13.18 3.38
CA SER A 158 -0.60 13.13 3.24
C SER A 158 0.13 13.39 4.57
N VAL A 159 -0.36 14.35 5.35
CA VAL A 159 0.18 14.66 6.68
C VAL A 159 -0.11 13.51 7.65
N ALA A 160 -1.33 12.98 7.67
CA ALA A 160 -1.69 11.85 8.50
C ALA A 160 -0.84 10.61 8.18
N ALA A 161 -0.59 10.33 6.90
CA ALA A 161 0.26 9.22 6.48
C ALA A 161 1.73 9.42 6.87
N GLY A 162 2.27 10.64 6.74
CA GLY A 162 3.62 10.97 7.20
C GLY A 162 3.77 10.83 8.71
N ALA A 163 2.81 11.33 9.48
CA ALA A 163 2.78 11.18 10.93
C ALA A 163 2.67 9.71 11.36
N TRP A 164 1.86 8.91 10.65
CA TRP A 164 1.74 7.48 10.90
C TRP A 164 3.05 6.74 10.63
N ALA A 165 3.73 6.99 9.51
CA ALA A 165 5.03 6.39 9.21
C ALA A 165 6.08 6.76 10.27
N ALA A 166 6.14 8.02 10.68
CA ALA A 166 7.03 8.48 11.75
C ALA A 166 6.72 7.80 13.10
N ALA A 167 5.43 7.63 13.44
CA ALA A 167 5.01 6.94 14.65
C ALA A 167 5.42 5.45 14.64
N GLU A 168 5.35 4.77 13.49
CA GLU A 168 5.80 3.38 13.39
C GLU A 168 7.33 3.28 13.53
N SER A 169 8.09 4.21 12.95
CA SER A 169 9.55 4.30 13.14
C SER A 169 9.95 4.49 14.61
N LEU A 170 9.27 5.39 15.32
CA LEU A 170 9.50 5.60 16.76
C LEU A 170 9.18 4.35 17.58
N ARG A 171 8.11 3.63 17.24
CA ARG A 171 7.74 2.36 17.91
C ARG A 171 8.76 1.26 17.66
N HIS A 172 9.33 1.20 16.46
CA HIS A 172 10.37 0.24 16.11
C HIS A 172 11.65 0.47 16.93
N ARG A 173 12.12 1.73 17.00
CA ARG A 173 13.29 2.10 17.82
C ARG A 173 13.11 1.82 19.32
N GLY A 174 11.88 1.89 19.82
CA GLY A 174 11.54 1.57 21.20
C GLY A 174 11.38 0.08 21.51
N GLY A 175 11.64 -0.82 20.54
CA GLY A 175 11.51 -2.27 20.72
C GLY A 175 10.07 -2.77 20.86
N ALA A 176 9.08 -1.94 20.55
CA ALA A 176 7.68 -2.21 20.89
C ALA A 176 6.96 -3.13 19.88
N ARG A 177 7.55 -3.45 18.71
CA ARG A 177 6.88 -4.17 17.63
C ARG A 177 7.81 -5.04 16.76
N PRO A 178 7.24 -6.02 16.02
CA PRO A 178 7.96 -6.85 15.04
C PRO A 178 8.64 -6.02 13.95
N GLN A 179 9.67 -6.61 13.35
CA GLN A 179 10.45 -6.10 12.22
C GLN A 179 9.60 -6.08 10.93
N GLY A 180 9.68 -5.00 10.14
CA GLY A 180 9.09 -4.87 8.79
C GLY A 180 8.01 -3.79 8.58
N PRO A 181 7.15 -3.47 9.58
CA PRO A 181 6.06 -2.51 9.42
C PRO A 181 6.49 -1.07 9.11
N GLU A 182 7.67 -0.62 9.57
CA GLU A 182 8.15 0.74 9.32
C GLU A 182 8.41 0.99 7.82
N VAL A 183 9.08 0.05 7.15
CA VAL A 183 9.39 0.14 5.72
C VAL A 183 8.10 0.18 4.91
N THR A 184 7.16 -0.70 5.26
CA THR A 184 5.84 -0.77 4.61
C THR A 184 5.03 0.50 4.84
N ALA A 185 5.02 1.05 6.06
CA ALA A 185 4.33 2.30 6.37
C ALA A 185 4.93 3.48 5.60
N SER A 186 6.27 3.56 5.53
CA SER A 186 6.98 4.60 4.79
C SER A 186 6.71 4.52 3.29
N ALA A 187 6.73 3.32 2.71
CA ALA A 187 6.41 3.10 1.30
C ALA A 187 4.96 3.49 0.96
N GLN A 188 4.00 3.17 1.83
CA GLN A 188 2.60 3.57 1.64
C GLN A 188 2.43 5.08 1.78
N ALA A 189 3.07 5.70 2.77
CA ALA A 189 3.02 7.14 2.96
C ALA A 189 3.57 7.89 1.74
N LEU A 190 4.74 7.50 1.24
CA LEU A 190 5.36 8.10 0.06
C LEU A 190 4.52 7.92 -1.21
N GLY A 191 3.90 6.74 -1.38
CA GLY A 191 2.98 6.52 -2.48
C GLY A 191 1.75 7.44 -2.40
N LEU A 192 1.16 7.57 -1.21
CA LEU A 192 -0.04 8.38 -1.00
C LEU A 192 0.26 9.87 -1.20
N GLN A 193 1.43 10.31 -0.73
CA GLN A 193 1.92 11.68 -0.89
C GLN A 193 2.21 12.00 -2.35
N THR A 194 2.79 11.05 -3.10
CA THR A 194 3.02 11.25 -4.55
C THR A 194 1.70 11.33 -5.31
N MET A 195 0.75 10.42 -5.04
CA MET A 195 -0.60 10.50 -5.58
C MET A 195 -1.24 11.85 -5.27
N SER A 196 -1.17 12.29 -4.02
CA SER A 196 -1.75 13.57 -3.57
C SER A 196 -1.14 14.76 -4.30
N ALA A 197 0.19 14.80 -4.45
CA ALA A 197 0.88 15.85 -5.20
C ALA A 197 0.46 15.86 -6.67
N VAL A 198 0.43 14.69 -7.32
CA VAL A 198 0.02 14.56 -8.72
C VAL A 198 -1.43 14.97 -8.92
N LEU A 199 -2.34 14.61 -8.00
CA LEU A 199 -3.74 15.00 -8.06
C LEU A 199 -3.94 16.51 -7.85
N ILE A 200 -3.19 17.15 -6.93
CA ILE A 200 -3.21 18.61 -6.78
C ILE A 200 -2.73 19.28 -8.08
N MET A 201 -1.66 18.78 -8.69
CA MET A 201 -1.18 19.28 -9.98
C MET A 201 -2.18 19.05 -11.12
N ALA A 202 -2.86 17.91 -11.13
CA ALA A 202 -3.91 17.59 -12.09
C ALA A 202 -5.09 18.57 -11.95
N SER A 203 -5.49 18.87 -10.72
CA SER A 203 -6.55 19.84 -10.41
C SER A 203 -6.17 21.25 -10.83
N LYS A 204 -4.93 21.70 -10.55
CA LYS A 204 -4.43 23.00 -11.03
C LYS A 204 -4.49 23.09 -12.55
N ARG A 205 -3.96 22.08 -13.25
CA ARG A 205 -3.96 22.05 -14.72
C ARG A 205 -5.36 22.03 -15.30
N ALA A 206 -6.31 21.37 -14.63
CA ALA A 206 -7.70 21.35 -15.06
C ALA A 206 -8.40 22.70 -14.84
N ALA A 207 -8.04 23.46 -13.80
CA ALA A 207 -8.53 24.83 -13.63
C ALA A 207 -8.10 25.74 -14.80
N GLU A 208 -6.89 25.55 -15.33
CA GLU A 208 -6.39 26.26 -16.52
C GLU A 208 -7.01 25.74 -17.83
N GLN A 209 -7.37 24.45 -17.92
CA GLN A 209 -7.87 23.79 -19.13
C GLN A 209 -9.06 22.84 -18.86
N PRO A 210 -10.26 23.36 -18.55
CA PRO A 210 -11.38 22.55 -18.05
C PRO A 210 -11.90 21.48 -19.03
N GLU A 211 -11.85 21.77 -20.34
CA GLU A 211 -12.40 20.91 -21.39
C GLU A 211 -11.53 19.68 -21.71
N ARG A 212 -10.29 19.65 -21.21
CA ARG A 212 -9.32 18.60 -21.53
C ARG A 212 -9.34 17.49 -20.50
N ARG A 213 -9.25 16.25 -21.01
CA ARG A 213 -8.97 15.08 -20.17
C ARG A 213 -7.61 15.24 -19.49
N SER A 214 -7.52 14.92 -18.21
CA SER A 214 -6.27 15.01 -17.47
C SER A 214 -5.60 13.65 -17.37
N LEU A 215 -4.53 13.44 -18.15
CA LEU A 215 -3.67 12.27 -17.97
C LEU A 215 -2.96 12.28 -16.61
N LEU A 216 -2.79 13.46 -16.00
CA LEU A 216 -2.25 13.58 -14.64
C LEU A 216 -3.21 13.01 -13.60
N ALA A 217 -4.53 13.14 -13.79
CA ALA A 217 -5.50 12.53 -12.87
C ALA A 217 -5.40 10.99 -12.87
N LEU A 218 -5.25 10.38 -14.06
CA LEU A 218 -4.95 8.96 -14.19
C LEU A 218 -3.58 8.61 -13.57
N GLY A 219 -2.56 9.43 -13.84
CA GLY A 219 -1.23 9.28 -13.25
C GLY A 219 -1.25 9.29 -11.72
N GLY A 220 -2.10 10.12 -11.10
CA GLY A 220 -2.30 10.17 -9.65
C GLY A 220 -2.75 8.82 -9.09
N LEU A 221 -3.74 8.17 -9.72
CA LEU A 221 -4.23 6.85 -9.30
C LEU A 221 -3.17 5.76 -9.39
N ILE A 222 -2.29 5.83 -10.40
CA ILE A 222 -1.21 4.86 -10.60
C ILE A 222 -0.01 5.16 -9.69
N ALA A 223 0.20 6.42 -9.31
CA ALA A 223 1.35 6.84 -8.53
C ALA A 223 1.45 6.13 -7.18
N PHE A 224 0.33 5.91 -6.49
CA PHE A 224 0.33 5.21 -5.20
C PHE A 224 0.93 3.80 -5.30
N PRO A 225 0.35 2.85 -6.06
CA PRO A 225 0.91 1.50 -6.16
C PRO A 225 2.30 1.49 -6.79
N ALA A 226 2.57 2.35 -7.78
CA ALA A 226 3.88 2.40 -8.43
C ALA A 226 5.00 2.83 -7.47
N VAL A 227 4.80 3.91 -6.72
CA VAL A 227 5.81 4.43 -5.79
C VAL A 227 5.96 3.51 -4.59
N SER A 228 4.88 2.99 -4.01
CA SER A 228 4.98 2.03 -2.91
C SER A 228 5.74 0.78 -3.33
N THR A 229 5.50 0.26 -4.54
CA THR A 229 6.28 -0.85 -5.10
C THR A 229 7.74 -0.49 -5.28
N ALA A 230 8.04 0.66 -5.88
CA ALA A 230 9.41 1.10 -6.12
C ALA A 230 10.21 1.25 -4.82
N VAL A 231 9.61 1.80 -3.76
CA VAL A 231 10.24 1.93 -2.45
C VAL A 231 10.52 0.56 -1.84
N LEU A 232 9.54 -0.35 -1.83
CA LEU A 232 9.70 -1.69 -1.25
C LEU A 232 10.78 -2.50 -1.98
N VAL A 233 10.71 -2.56 -3.31
CA VAL A 233 11.70 -3.24 -4.16
C VAL A 233 13.08 -2.61 -4.00
N GLY A 234 13.16 -1.28 -3.95
CA GLY A 234 14.41 -0.55 -3.75
C GLY A 234 15.07 -0.90 -2.41
N THR A 235 14.29 -0.97 -1.34
CA THR A 235 14.77 -1.36 -0.01
C THR A 235 15.28 -2.80 0.01
N VAL A 236 14.52 -3.75 -0.56
CA VAL A 236 14.94 -5.16 -0.67
C VAL A 236 16.27 -5.27 -1.42
N ARG A 237 16.40 -4.60 -2.57
CA ARG A 237 17.64 -4.62 -3.35
C ARG A 237 18.83 -4.00 -2.61
N ALA A 238 18.59 -2.93 -1.85
CA ALA A 238 19.63 -2.31 -1.03
C ALA A 238 20.10 -3.26 0.08
N ALA A 239 19.18 -3.95 0.75
CA ALA A 239 19.50 -4.92 1.79
C ALA A 239 20.30 -6.12 1.25
N LEU A 240 19.88 -6.69 0.13
CA LEU A 240 20.61 -7.79 -0.52
C LEU A 240 22.02 -7.38 -0.97
N SER A 241 22.17 -6.15 -1.48
CA SER A 241 23.48 -5.63 -1.89
C SER A 241 24.44 -5.45 -0.70
N ASP A 242 23.91 -5.14 0.48
CA ASP A 242 24.70 -5.01 1.70
C ASP A 242 25.07 -6.38 2.27
N LEU A 243 24.13 -7.32 2.30
CA LEU A 243 24.36 -8.71 2.68
C LEU A 243 25.47 -9.36 1.81
N ASP A 244 25.41 -9.23 0.49
CA ASP A 244 26.45 -9.75 -0.41
C ASP A 244 27.82 -9.09 -0.14
N ARG A 245 27.84 -7.80 0.20
CA ARG A 245 29.08 -7.11 0.57
C ARG A 245 29.67 -7.68 1.86
N SER A 246 28.85 -7.93 2.88
CA SER A 246 29.27 -8.50 4.16
C SER A 246 29.81 -9.92 3.99
N LEU A 247 29.10 -10.79 3.27
CA LEU A 247 29.52 -12.16 2.99
C LEU A 247 30.88 -12.22 2.24
N ARG A 248 31.10 -11.31 1.28
CA ARG A 248 32.39 -11.22 0.57
C ARG A 248 33.54 -10.73 1.46
N GLN A 249 33.26 -9.89 2.45
CA GLN A 249 34.28 -9.44 3.40
C GLN A 249 34.67 -10.55 4.36
N ASP A 250 33.71 -11.33 4.84
CA ASP A 250 33.97 -12.47 5.72
C ASP A 250 34.70 -13.60 5.01
N GLY A 251 34.30 -13.92 3.77
CA GLY A 251 35.00 -14.92 2.95
C GLY A 251 36.42 -14.53 2.53
N ARG A 252 36.81 -13.25 2.64
CA ARG A 252 38.21 -12.80 2.44
C ARG A 252 39.04 -12.84 3.72
N ARG A 253 38.41 -13.02 4.89
CA ARG A 253 39.07 -13.09 6.20
C ARG A 253 39.30 -14.53 6.68
N ALA A 254 38.69 -15.51 6.01
CA ALA A 254 38.93 -16.95 6.18
C ALA A 254 40.07 -17.42 5.28
#